data_AF-A0A2M6ZV24-F1
#
_entry.id   AF-A0A2M6ZV24-F1
#
_cell.length_a   1.000
_cell.length_b   1.000
_cell.length_c   1.000
_cell.angle_alpha   90.00
_cell.angle_beta   90.00
_cell.angle_gamma   90.00
#
_symmetry.space_group_name_H-M   'P 1'
#
loop_
_entity.id
_entity.type
_entity.pdbx_description
1 polymer ?
#
loop_
_entity_poly.entity_id
_entity_poly.type
_entity_poly.pdbx_seq_one_letter_code
_entity_poly.pdbx_strand_id
1 'polypeptide(L)'
;LSMTVREAYSFFENQPSIRHKFETLLDVGLDYIQLGQSATTLSGGEAQRIKLSKELSRYDTGRTLYILDEPTTGLHFDDVLKLINVLGRLANKGNTIIIIEHNLDVIKSADYCIDLGPEGGDKGGEIIATGTPEDLAGNNKSYTGRYLKKVLVD
;
A
#
# COMPACT_ATOMS: atom_id res chain seq x y z
N LEU A 1 -2.91 16.24 -23.83
CA LEU A 1 -3.78 15.20 -23.24
C LEU A 1 -4.25 15.72 -21.89
N SER A 2 -5.37 16.44 -21.88
CA SER A 2 -5.83 17.20 -20.69
C SER A 2 -6.86 16.46 -19.85
N MET A 3 -7.22 15.24 -20.25
CA MET A 3 -8.16 14.40 -19.51
C MET A 3 -7.51 13.89 -18.24
N THR A 4 -8.29 13.84 -17.17
CA THR A 4 -7.97 13.10 -15.94
C THR A 4 -8.03 11.60 -16.18
N VAL A 5 -7.42 10.81 -15.31
CA VAL A 5 -7.54 9.34 -15.30
C VAL A 5 -9.02 8.92 -15.23
N ARG A 6 -9.84 9.59 -14.40
CA ARG A 6 -11.28 9.30 -14.30
C ARG A 6 -12.02 9.56 -15.61
N GLU A 7 -11.78 10.68 -16.26
CA GLU A 7 -12.39 10.99 -17.55
C GLU A 7 -11.93 10.00 -18.62
N ALA A 8 -10.65 9.62 -18.63
CA ALA A 8 -10.12 8.64 -19.56
C ALA A 8 -10.72 7.24 -19.35
N TYR A 9 -10.89 6.80 -18.09
CA TYR A 9 -11.55 5.55 -17.77
C TYR A 9 -12.97 5.46 -18.36
N SER A 10 -13.76 6.53 -18.20
CA SER A 10 -15.11 6.61 -18.77
C SER A 10 -15.09 6.72 -20.31
N PHE A 11 -14.19 7.53 -20.87
CA PHE A 11 -14.12 7.74 -22.32
C PHE A 11 -13.72 6.47 -23.10
N PHE A 12 -12.83 5.66 -22.54
CA PHE A 12 -12.39 4.42 -23.15
C PHE A 12 -13.24 3.20 -22.74
N GLU A 13 -14.51 3.40 -22.36
CA GLU A 13 -15.39 2.33 -21.90
C GLU A 13 -15.51 1.14 -22.87
N ASN A 14 -15.46 1.41 -24.17
CA ASN A 14 -15.58 0.43 -25.27
C ASN A 14 -14.23 -0.15 -25.72
N GLN A 15 -13.13 0.15 -24.99
CA GLN A 15 -11.78 -0.33 -25.28
C GLN A 15 -11.20 -1.03 -24.04
N PRO A 16 -11.55 -2.31 -23.79
CA PRO A 16 -11.27 -2.99 -22.52
C PRO A 16 -9.79 -2.99 -22.12
N SER A 17 -8.88 -3.20 -23.08
CA SER A 17 -7.44 -3.24 -22.83
C SER A 17 -6.85 -1.89 -22.40
N ILE A 18 -7.45 -0.78 -22.84
CA ILE A 18 -7.06 0.58 -22.45
C ILE A 18 -7.73 0.92 -21.12
N ARG A 19 -9.04 0.63 -21.00
CA ARG A 19 -9.83 0.85 -19.79
C ARG A 19 -9.20 0.21 -18.56
N HIS A 20 -8.72 -1.03 -18.69
CA HIS A 20 -8.07 -1.74 -17.59
C HIS A 20 -6.82 -1.02 -17.05
N LYS A 21 -6.05 -0.34 -17.90
CA LYS A 21 -4.90 0.45 -17.44
C LYS A 21 -5.36 1.63 -16.58
N PHE A 22 -6.43 2.31 -16.97
CA PHE A 22 -6.99 3.40 -16.17
C PHE A 22 -7.64 2.88 -14.88
N GLU A 23 -8.28 1.71 -14.92
CA GLU A 23 -8.79 1.03 -13.72
C GLU A 23 -7.71 0.87 -12.65
N THR A 24 -6.52 0.39 -13.03
CA THR A 24 -5.42 0.23 -12.08
C THR A 24 -4.91 1.56 -11.50
N LEU A 25 -5.04 2.68 -12.22
CA LEU A 25 -4.70 4.01 -11.73
C LEU A 25 -5.79 4.55 -10.78
N LEU A 26 -7.06 4.26 -11.05
CA LEU A 26 -8.17 4.57 -10.15
C LEU A 26 -8.05 3.81 -8.82
N ASP A 27 -7.69 2.52 -8.91
CA ASP A 27 -7.55 1.63 -7.77
C ASP A 27 -6.50 2.13 -6.76
N VAL A 28 -5.41 2.74 -7.25
CA VAL A 28 -4.37 3.34 -6.41
C VAL A 28 -4.68 4.80 -6.01
N GLY A 29 -5.86 5.33 -6.35
CA GLY A 29 -6.28 6.68 -5.95
C GLY A 29 -5.63 7.82 -6.75
N LEU A 30 -5.33 7.59 -8.04
CA LEU A 30 -4.77 8.62 -8.95
C LEU A 30 -5.81 9.12 -9.96
N ASP A 31 -7.08 9.15 -9.58
CA ASP A 31 -8.19 9.47 -10.48
C ASP A 31 -8.17 10.92 -10.99
N TYR A 32 -7.54 11.82 -10.24
CA TYR A 32 -7.43 13.25 -10.53
C TYR A 32 -6.25 13.64 -11.43
N ILE A 33 -5.25 12.76 -11.59
CA ILE A 33 -4.05 13.08 -12.39
C ILE A 33 -4.42 13.20 -13.86
N GLN A 34 -3.85 14.20 -14.54
CA GLN A 34 -4.01 14.35 -15.99
C GLN A 34 -3.05 13.42 -16.74
N LEU A 35 -3.53 12.80 -17.82
CA LEU A 35 -2.74 11.86 -18.62
C LEU A 35 -1.43 12.44 -19.18
N GLY A 36 -1.40 13.75 -19.43
CA GLY A 36 -0.22 14.47 -19.92
C GLY A 36 0.56 15.21 -18.83
N GLN A 37 0.26 15.00 -17.56
CA GLN A 37 0.97 15.67 -16.46
C GLN A 37 2.46 15.33 -16.49
N SER A 38 3.31 16.35 -16.35
CA SER A 38 4.75 16.13 -16.34
C SER A 38 5.16 15.25 -15.17
N ALA A 39 6.02 14.25 -15.42
CA ALA A 39 6.56 13.42 -14.35
C ALA A 39 7.33 14.22 -13.29
N THR A 40 7.88 15.39 -13.68
CA THR A 40 8.62 16.29 -12.77
C THR A 40 7.72 17.04 -11.79
N THR A 41 6.41 17.08 -12.02
CA THR A 41 5.44 17.77 -11.14
C THR A 41 4.66 16.80 -10.27
N LEU A 42 5.00 15.51 -10.30
CA LEU A 42 4.41 14.49 -9.42
C LEU A 42 5.11 14.53 -8.06
N SER A 43 4.31 14.43 -6.99
CA SER A 43 4.81 14.12 -5.66
C SER A 43 5.45 12.71 -5.63
N GLY A 44 6.29 12.47 -4.62
CA GLY A 44 6.90 11.15 -4.41
C GLY A 44 5.84 10.03 -4.28
N GLY A 45 4.78 10.28 -3.53
CA GLY A 45 3.67 9.32 -3.35
C GLY A 45 2.85 9.08 -4.63
N GLU A 46 2.67 10.08 -5.49
CA GLU A 46 2.06 9.86 -6.81
C GLU A 46 2.96 9.01 -7.71
N ALA A 47 4.26 9.30 -7.75
CA ALA A 47 5.21 8.52 -8.54
C ALA A 47 5.27 7.06 -8.08
N GLN A 48 5.21 6.80 -6.77
CA GLN A 48 5.14 5.46 -6.20
C GLN A 48 3.85 4.73 -6.60
N ARG A 49 2.70 5.40 -6.50
CA ARG A 49 1.40 4.82 -6.89
C ARG A 49 1.31 4.53 -8.38
N ILE A 50 1.92 5.35 -9.25
CA ILE A 50 2.02 5.03 -10.70
C ILE A 50 2.83 3.74 -10.92
N LYS A 51 3.95 3.56 -10.21
CA LYS A 51 4.74 2.31 -10.28
C LYS A 51 3.92 1.11 -9.81
N LEU A 52 3.17 1.27 -8.71
CA LEU A 52 2.30 0.22 -8.20
C LEU A 52 1.19 -0.15 -9.20
N SER A 53 0.51 0.85 -9.78
CA SER A 53 -0.49 0.64 -10.84
C SER A 53 0.07 -0.15 -12.03
N LYS A 54 1.30 0.14 -12.44
CA LYS A 54 1.96 -0.60 -13.51
C LYS A 54 2.12 -2.07 -13.14
N GLU A 55 2.55 -2.40 -11.93
CA GLU A 55 2.68 -3.79 -11.49
C GLU A 55 1.32 -4.49 -11.36
N LEU A 56 0.28 -3.80 -10.88
CA LEU A 56 -1.09 -4.32 -10.83
C LEU A 56 -1.65 -4.70 -12.20
N SER A 57 -1.22 -4.00 -13.25
CA SER A 57 -1.67 -4.25 -14.63
C SER A 57 -1.00 -5.46 -15.29
N ARG A 58 0.03 -6.06 -14.65
CA ARG A 58 0.74 -7.22 -15.20
C ARG A 58 -0.04 -8.50 -14.94
N TYR A 59 0.17 -9.48 -15.82
CA TYR A 59 -0.32 -10.83 -15.58
C TYR A 59 0.32 -11.40 -14.33
N ASP A 60 -0.53 -11.86 -13.43
CA ASP A 60 -0.10 -12.38 -12.15
C ASP A 60 0.53 -13.76 -12.33
N THR A 61 1.67 -13.96 -11.68
CA THR A 61 2.36 -15.25 -11.65
C THR A 61 2.12 -16.01 -10.35
N GLY A 62 1.52 -15.35 -9.34
CA GLY A 62 1.35 -15.86 -7.98
C GLY A 62 2.67 -16.19 -7.28
N ARG A 63 3.79 -15.66 -7.77
CA ARG A 63 5.16 -15.98 -7.32
C ARG A 63 6.06 -14.76 -7.33
N THR A 64 5.47 -13.58 -7.17
CA THR A 64 6.21 -12.31 -7.11
C THR A 64 6.33 -11.84 -5.67
N LEU A 65 7.51 -11.36 -5.28
CA LEU A 65 7.74 -10.67 -4.02
C LEU A 65 7.76 -9.16 -4.26
N TYR A 66 6.83 -8.44 -3.64
CA TYR A 66 6.80 -6.99 -3.63
C TYR A 66 7.35 -6.46 -2.31
N ILE A 67 8.23 -5.47 -2.37
CA ILE A 67 8.75 -4.77 -1.19
C ILE A 67 8.40 -3.29 -1.35
N LEU A 68 7.67 -2.74 -0.39
CA LEU A 68 7.25 -1.34 -0.38
C LEU A 68 7.79 -0.65 0.87
N ASP A 69 8.41 0.50 0.66
CA ASP A 69 8.92 1.37 1.72
C ASP A 69 7.95 2.54 1.93
N GLU A 70 7.36 2.62 3.11
CA GLU A 70 6.36 3.60 3.58
C GLU A 70 5.36 4.08 2.51
N PRO A 71 4.61 3.16 1.87
CA PRO A 71 3.74 3.52 0.75
C PRO A 71 2.54 4.39 1.15
N THR A 72 2.27 4.60 2.44
CA THR A 72 1.24 5.53 2.91
C THR A 72 1.71 6.97 3.06
N THR A 73 2.99 7.26 2.84
CA THR A 73 3.55 8.60 2.98
C THR A 73 2.80 9.63 2.14
N GLY A 74 2.21 10.63 2.82
CA GLY A 74 1.48 11.72 2.18
C GLY A 74 0.08 11.33 1.65
N LEU A 75 -0.45 10.16 2.02
CA LEU A 75 -1.81 9.76 1.68
C LEU A 75 -2.82 10.24 2.72
N HIS A 76 -3.99 10.65 2.24
CA HIS A 76 -5.16 10.84 3.10
C HIS A 76 -5.68 9.47 3.59
N PHE A 77 -6.40 9.45 4.72
CA PHE A 77 -6.92 8.23 5.34
C PHE A 77 -7.70 7.33 4.35
N ASP A 78 -8.59 7.93 3.54
CA ASP A 78 -9.37 7.17 2.55
C ASP A 78 -8.49 6.52 1.47
N ASP A 79 -7.36 7.14 1.12
CA ASP A 79 -6.43 6.59 0.13
C ASP A 79 -5.57 5.47 0.71
N VAL A 80 -5.29 5.50 2.01
CA VAL A 80 -4.64 4.38 2.72
C VAL A 80 -5.53 3.13 2.63
N LEU A 81 -6.83 3.25 2.85
CA LEU A 81 -7.76 2.12 2.73
C LEU A 81 -7.82 1.56 1.30
N LYS A 82 -7.82 2.43 0.28
CA LYS A 82 -7.74 1.98 -1.13
C LYS A 82 -6.45 1.21 -1.39
N LEU A 83 -5.32 1.71 -0.90
CA LEU A 83 -4.02 1.06 -1.02
C LEU A 83 -4.03 -0.32 -0.33
N ILE A 84 -4.54 -0.43 0.89
CA ILE A 84 -4.67 -1.71 1.62
C ILE A 84 -5.48 -2.71 0.78
N ASN A 85 -6.63 -2.30 0.24
CA ASN A 85 -7.47 -3.16 -0.61
C ASN A 85 -6.75 -3.63 -1.87
N VAL A 86 -5.97 -2.74 -2.51
CA VAL A 86 -5.14 -3.07 -3.67
C VAL A 86 -4.08 -4.12 -3.31
N LEU A 87 -3.36 -3.91 -2.21
CA LEU A 87 -2.30 -4.83 -1.77
C LEU A 87 -2.90 -6.18 -1.35
N GLY A 88 -4.02 -6.19 -0.63
CA GLY A 88 -4.74 -7.42 -0.29
C GLY A 88 -5.16 -8.22 -1.54
N ARG A 89 -5.60 -7.56 -2.62
CA ARG A 89 -5.88 -8.25 -3.90
C ARG A 89 -4.63 -8.86 -4.54
N LEU A 90 -3.47 -8.21 -4.43
CA LEU A 90 -2.21 -8.78 -4.92
C LEU A 90 -1.76 -9.99 -4.11
N ALA A 91 -1.89 -9.93 -2.78
CA ALA A 91 -1.59 -11.04 -1.89
C ALA A 91 -2.52 -12.25 -2.16
N ASN A 92 -3.83 -11.99 -2.32
CA ASN A 92 -4.83 -13.03 -2.61
C ASN A 92 -4.62 -13.75 -3.95
N LYS A 93 -3.86 -13.16 -4.88
CA LYS A 93 -3.47 -13.82 -6.13
C LYS A 93 -2.23 -14.71 -5.99
N GLY A 94 -1.69 -14.85 -4.78
CA GLY A 94 -0.56 -15.73 -4.44
C GLY A 94 0.79 -15.00 -4.30
N ASN A 95 0.83 -13.69 -4.53
CA ASN A 95 2.07 -12.93 -4.35
C ASN A 95 2.37 -12.70 -2.86
N THR A 96 3.63 -12.40 -2.55
CA THR A 96 4.04 -11.98 -1.22
C THR A 96 4.32 -10.49 -1.23
N ILE A 97 3.87 -9.80 -0.18
CA ILE A 97 4.06 -8.35 -0.03
C ILE A 97 4.72 -8.10 1.32
N ILE A 98 5.87 -7.44 1.30
CA ILE A 98 6.56 -6.94 2.49
C ILE A 98 6.44 -5.43 2.48
N ILE A 99 5.97 -4.87 3.58
CA ILE A 99 5.74 -3.44 3.73
C ILE A 99 6.49 -2.96 4.97
N ILE A 100 7.27 -1.89 4.80
CA ILE A 100 7.82 -1.11 5.91
C ILE A 100 6.84 0.02 6.17
N GLU A 101 6.24 0.05 7.35
CA GLU A 101 5.19 1.03 7.69
C GLU A 101 5.18 1.38 9.17
N HIS A 102 4.65 2.58 9.43
CA HIS A 102 4.30 3.04 10.78
C HIS A 102 2.80 3.36 10.90
N ASN A 103 2.05 3.31 9.80
CA ASN A 103 0.61 3.52 9.79
C ASN A 103 -0.14 2.31 10.38
N LEU A 104 -0.86 2.54 11.48
CA LEU A 104 -1.58 1.48 12.20
C LEU A 104 -2.70 0.83 11.38
N ASP A 105 -3.30 1.52 10.41
CA ASP A 105 -4.33 0.94 9.54
C ASP A 105 -3.75 -0.09 8.57
N VAL A 106 -2.50 0.08 8.15
CA VAL A 106 -1.78 -0.93 7.36
C VAL A 106 -1.36 -2.08 8.25
N ILE A 107 -0.74 -1.79 9.39
CA ILE A 107 -0.22 -2.80 10.32
C ILE A 107 -1.36 -3.72 10.80
N LYS A 108 -2.52 -3.17 11.18
CA LYS A 108 -3.68 -3.97 11.63
C LYS A 108 -4.24 -4.89 10.53
N SER A 109 -4.00 -4.56 9.26
CA SER A 109 -4.54 -5.30 8.11
C SER A 109 -3.57 -6.38 7.61
N ALA A 110 -2.39 -6.50 8.23
CA ALA A 110 -1.37 -7.46 7.82
C ALA A 110 -1.67 -8.86 8.38
N ASP A 111 -1.40 -9.90 7.58
CA ASP A 111 -1.50 -11.29 8.03
C ASP A 111 -0.39 -11.66 9.02
N TYR A 112 0.77 -11.00 8.92
CA TYR A 112 1.94 -11.25 9.74
C TYR A 112 2.79 -9.98 9.89
N CYS A 113 3.33 -9.75 11.08
CA CYS A 113 4.16 -8.61 11.41
C CYS A 113 5.51 -9.05 12.00
N ILE A 114 6.54 -8.25 11.77
CA ILE A 114 7.86 -8.34 12.40
C ILE A 114 8.15 -6.97 12.99
N ASP A 115 8.15 -6.88 14.32
CA ASP A 115 8.42 -5.66 15.05
C ASP A 115 9.90 -5.56 15.42
N LEU A 116 10.53 -4.43 15.08
CA LEU A 116 11.94 -4.17 15.32
C LEU A 116 12.11 -3.08 16.38
N GLY A 117 13.17 -3.20 17.18
CA GLY A 117 13.46 -2.22 18.23
C GLY A 117 14.51 -2.73 19.22
N PRO A 118 14.35 -2.45 20.53
CA PRO A 118 13.27 -1.67 21.13
C PRO A 118 13.34 -0.19 20.77
N GLU A 119 14.54 0.36 20.58
CA GLU A 119 14.77 1.76 20.24
C GLU A 119 15.37 1.90 18.82
N GLY A 120 15.64 3.13 18.38
CA GLY A 120 16.43 3.39 17.18
C GLY A 120 17.95 3.41 17.43
N GLY A 121 18.73 3.32 16.35
CA GLY A 121 20.20 3.40 16.39
C GLY A 121 20.86 2.22 17.10
N ASP A 122 21.93 2.46 17.86
CA ASP A 122 22.73 1.43 18.56
C ASP A 122 21.94 0.65 19.62
N LYS A 123 20.76 1.15 20.01
CA LYS A 123 19.86 0.50 20.98
C LYS A 123 18.72 -0.28 20.30
N GLY A 124 18.78 -0.42 18.98
CA GLY A 124 17.83 -1.15 18.18
C GLY A 124 18.42 -2.37 17.48
N GLY A 125 17.75 -2.83 16.43
CA GLY A 125 18.22 -3.93 15.59
C GLY A 125 17.84 -5.33 16.08
N GLU A 126 17.01 -5.40 17.12
CA GLU A 126 16.48 -6.67 17.63
C GLU A 126 15.04 -6.89 17.17
N ILE A 127 14.67 -8.18 17.03
CA ILE A 127 13.28 -8.59 16.81
C ILE A 127 12.58 -8.62 18.17
N ILE A 128 11.58 -7.76 18.34
CA ILE A 128 10.85 -7.60 19.61
C ILE A 128 9.63 -8.53 19.67
N ALA A 129 8.94 -8.65 18.55
CA ALA A 129 7.76 -9.47 18.39
C ALA A 129 7.61 -9.91 16.93
N THR A 130 7.04 -11.10 16.73
CA THR A 130 6.60 -11.58 15.43
C THR A 130 5.29 -12.35 15.60
N GLY A 131 4.40 -12.28 14.62
CA GLY A 131 3.10 -12.95 14.69
C GLY A 131 2.03 -12.13 14.01
N THR A 132 0.77 -12.36 14.36
CA THR A 132 -0.35 -11.53 13.87
C THR A 132 -0.35 -10.16 14.55
N PRO A 133 -1.12 -9.18 14.05
CA PRO A 133 -1.37 -7.91 14.73
C PRO A 133 -1.79 -8.09 16.21
N GLU A 134 -2.62 -9.09 16.50
CA GLU A 134 -3.07 -9.42 17.86
C GLU A 134 -1.94 -9.96 18.74
N ASP A 135 -1.05 -10.80 18.18
CA ASP A 135 0.14 -11.29 18.91
C ASP A 135 1.06 -10.14 19.31
N LEU A 136 1.29 -9.18 18.38
CA LEU A 136 2.04 -7.96 18.66
C LEU A 136 1.36 -7.13 19.76
N ALA A 137 0.04 -6.93 19.69
CA ALA A 137 -0.73 -6.19 20.68
C ALA A 137 -0.73 -6.83 22.08
N GLY A 138 -0.51 -8.14 22.17
CA GLY A 138 -0.29 -8.87 23.42
C GLY A 138 1.11 -8.68 24.03
N ASN A 139 2.09 -8.20 23.27
CA ASN A 139 3.48 -8.07 23.71
C ASN A 139 3.77 -6.70 24.34
N ASN A 140 3.93 -6.68 25.66
CA ASN A 140 4.21 -5.45 26.43
C ASN A 140 5.56 -4.79 26.11
N LYS A 141 6.50 -5.48 25.45
CA LYS A 141 7.80 -4.91 25.04
C LYS A 141 7.73 -4.21 23.69
N SER A 142 6.68 -4.47 22.89
CA SER A 142 6.49 -3.89 21.57
C SER A 142 5.85 -2.50 21.69
N TYR A 143 6.55 -1.46 21.22
CA TYR A 143 5.93 -0.14 21.07
C TYR A 143 4.78 -0.20 20.08
N THR A 144 4.99 -0.87 18.94
CA THR A 144 3.96 -1.11 17.92
C THR A 144 2.73 -1.76 18.53
N GLY A 145 2.90 -2.86 19.26
CA GLY A 145 1.82 -3.56 19.97
C GLY A 145 1.03 -2.67 20.94
N ARG A 146 1.72 -1.82 21.71
CA ARG A 146 1.08 -0.88 22.64
C ARG A 146 0.12 0.10 21.96
N TYR A 147 0.46 0.57 20.76
CA TYR A 147 -0.42 1.46 19.98
C TYR A 147 -1.48 0.68 19.20
N LEU A 148 -1.09 -0.45 18.61
CA LEU A 148 -1.96 -1.33 17.84
C LEU A 148 -3.13 -1.84 18.67
N LYS A 149 -2.89 -2.17 19.95
CA LYS A 149 -3.93 -2.57 20.91
C LYS A 149 -5.08 -1.56 21.04
N LYS A 150 -4.85 -0.26 20.79
CA LYS A 150 -5.90 0.77 20.89
C LYS A 150 -6.80 0.82 19.65
N VAL A 151 -6.34 0.30 18.52
CA VAL A 151 -7.05 0.36 17.23
C VAL A 151 -7.59 -1.00 16.78
N LEU A 152 -7.14 -2.09 17.41
CA LEU A 152 -7.66 -3.45 17.22
C LEU A 152 -8.93 -3.74 18.03
N VAL A 153 -9.34 -2.84 18.94
CA VAL A 153 -10.52 -3.09 19.78
C VAL A 153 -11.78 -2.98 18.93
N ASP A 154 -12.51 -4.09 18.86
CA ASP A 154 -13.89 -4.21 18.35
C ASP A 154 -14.86 -3.21 18.99
#